data_AF-A0A971DMW8-F1
#
_entry.id   AF-A0A971DMW8-F1
#
_cell.length_a   1.000
_cell.length_b   1.000
_cell.length_c   1.000
_cell.angle_alpha   90.00
_cell.angle_beta   90.00
_cell.angle_gamma   90.00
#
_symmetry.space_group_name_H-M   'P 1'
#
loop_
_entity.id
_entity.type
_entity.pdbx_description
1 polymer ?
#
loop_
_entity_poly.entity_id
_entity_poly.type
_entity_poly.pdbx_seq_one_letter_code
_entity_poly.pdbx_strand_id
1 'polypeptide(L)' 'MNTRQGNKLDFKGQNIYIGIDVHLKSWSVSVLSEHSVLKRFSQSPSPESLHK' A
#
# COMPACT_ATOMS: atom_id res chain seq x y z
N MET A 1 -35.72 -1.32 -14.74
CA MET A 1 -35.07 -1.79 -13.50
C MET A 1 -33.75 -1.04 -13.36
N ASN A 2 -33.63 -0.14 -12.38
CA ASN A 2 -32.38 0.60 -12.14
C ASN A 2 -31.50 -0.23 -11.21
N THR A 3 -30.46 -0.87 -11.74
CA THR A 3 -29.43 -1.52 -10.94
C THR A 3 -28.53 -0.44 -10.33
N ARG A 4 -28.66 -0.20 -9.03
CA ARG A 4 -27.68 0.60 -8.29
C ARG A 4 -26.36 -0.17 -8.29
N GLN A 5 -25.37 0.30 -9.04
CA GLN A 5 -24.03 -0.27 -9.02
C GLN A 5 -23.43 -0.06 -7.62
N GLY A 6 -23.28 -1.15 -6.86
CA GLY A 6 -22.68 -1.10 -5.54
C GLY A 6 -21.17 -0.92 -5.66
N ASN A 7 -20.69 0.33 -5.67
CA ASN A 7 -19.26 0.65 -5.68
C ASN A 7 -18.59 0.42 -4.31
N LYS A 8 -19.07 -0.57 -3.54
CA LYS A 8 -18.55 -0.86 -2.21
C LYS A 8 -17.30 -1.71 -2.35
N LEU A 9 -16.15 -1.13 -2.02
CA LEU A 9 -14.90 -1.87 -1.88
C LEU A 9 -15.04 -2.84 -0.71
N ASP A 10 -14.79 -4.13 -0.96
CA ASP A 10 -14.76 -5.19 0.04
C ASP A 10 -13.50 -6.04 -0.17
N PHE A 11 -12.75 -6.25 0.91
CA PHE A 11 -11.50 -7.01 0.93
C PHE A 11 -11.55 -8.17 1.95
N LYS A 12 -12.74 -8.54 2.44
CA LYS A 12 -12.87 -9.66 3.38
C LYS A 12 -12.27 -10.94 2.82
N GLY A 13 -11.52 -11.65 3.66
CA GLY A 13 -10.85 -12.90 3.32
C GLY A 13 -9.57 -12.75 2.50
N GLN A 14 -9.16 -11.52 2.15
CA GLN A 14 -7.90 -11.27 1.45
C GLN A 14 -6.81 -10.90 2.45
N ASN A 15 -5.74 -11.68 2.48
CA ASN A 15 -4.55 -11.33 3.24
C ASN A 15 -3.77 -10.25 2.50
N ILE A 16 -3.55 -9.12 3.18
CA ILE A 16 -2.75 -8.01 2.68
C ILE A 16 -1.49 -7.92 3.53
N TYR A 17 -0.34 -7.91 2.86
CA TYR A 17 0.97 -7.88 3.50
C TYR A 17 1.64 -6.55 3.25
N ILE A 18 2.41 -6.09 4.24
CA ILE A 18 3.20 -4.88 4.15
C ILE A 18 4.67 -5.24 4.33
N GLY A 19 5.47 -5.00 3.29
CA GLY A 19 6.92 -5.11 3.33
C GLY A 19 7.54 -3.73 3.52
N ILE A 20 8.29 -3.55 4.59
CA ILE A 20 9.03 -2.31 4.86
C ILE A 20 10.51 -2.61 4.67
N ASP A 21 11.15 -1.84 3.81
CA ASP A 21 12.56 -1.98 3.48
C ASP A 21 13.26 -0.64 3.74
N VAL A 22 14.13 -0.61 4.75
CA VAL A 22 14.77 0.61 5.25
C VAL A 22 16.25 0.56 4.91
N HIS A 23 16.68 1.46 4.02
CA HIS A 23 18.08 1.64 3.66
C HIS A 23 18.59 3.01 4.11
N LEU A 24 19.91 3.16 4.16
CA LEU A 24 20.57 4.42 4.57
C LEU A 24 20.14 5.64 3.74
N LYS A 25 19.85 5.45 2.44
CA LYS A 25 19.58 6.54 1.47
C LYS A 25 18.13 6.61 1.02
N SER A 26 17.27 5.70 1.45
CA SER A 26 15.85 5.67 1.12
C SER A 26 15.17 4.58 1.93
N TRP A 27 13.85 4.69 2.04
CA TRP A 27 13.03 3.60 2.53
C TRP A 27 11.89 3.35 1.55
N SER A 28 11.40 2.13 1.52
CA SER A 28 10.28 1.75 0.70
C SER A 28 9.25 0.93 1.48
N VAL A 29 7.99 1.11 1.10
CA VAL A 29 6.85 0.34 1.60
C VAL A 29 6.19 -0.32 0.42
N SER A 30 6.06 -1.63 0.46
CA SER A 30 5.38 -2.43 -0.55
C SER A 30 4.10 -3.01 0.03
N VAL A 31 2.98 -2.79 -0.64
CA VAL A 31 1.72 -3.47 -0.38
C VAL A 31 1.65 -4.70 -1.27
N LEU A 32 1.46 -5.86 -0.67
CA LEU A 32 1.38 -7.14 -1.37
C LEU A 32 0.06 -7.85 -1.07
N SER A 33 -0.38 -8.63 -2.04
CA SER A 33 -1.34 -9.73 -1.83
C SER A 33 -0.56 -11.05 -1.73
N GLU A 34 -1.26 -12.17 -1.54
CA GLU A 34 -0.63 -13.50 -1.55
C GLU A 34 0.10 -13.82 -2.86
N HIS A 35 -0.30 -13.21 -3.97
CA HIS A 35 0.17 -13.59 -5.30
C HIS A 35 0.94 -12.50 -6.02
N SER A 36 0.92 -11.26 -5.54
CA SER A 36 1.50 -10.14 -6.27
C SER A 36 1.83 -8.93 -5.41
N VAL A 37 2.76 -8.11 -5.91
CA VAL A 37 2.96 -6.74 -5.41
C VAL A 37 1.85 -5.87 -5.99
N LEU A 38 1.06 -5.25 -5.12
CA LEU A 38 -0.02 -4.34 -5.53
C LEU A 38 0.54 -2.95 -5.80
N LYS A 39 1.36 -2.43 -4.88
CA LYS A 39 1.93 -1.09 -5.00
C LYS A 39 3.21 -0.95 -4.18
N ARG A 40 4.14 -0.12 -4.66
CA ARG A 40 5.34 0.25 -3.92
C ARG A 40 5.42 1.77 -3.81
N PHE A 41 5.80 2.22 -2.62
CA PHE A 41 6.09 3.61 -2.29
C PHE A 41 7.55 3.69 -1.88
N SER A 42 8.27 4.74 -2.29
CA SER A 42 9.63 5.00 -1.82
C SER A 42 9.77 6.46 -1.45
N GLN A 43 10.52 6.74 -0.39
CA GLN A 43 10.81 8.09 0.05
C GLN A 43 12.29 8.22 0.43
N SER A 44 12.82 9.42 0.24
CA SER A 44 14.13 9.79 0.77
C SER A 44 14.11 9.73 2.31
N PRO A 45 15.26 9.51 2.98
CA PRO A 45 15.37 9.37 4.43
C PRO A 45 15.44 10.75 5.07
N SER A 46 14.45 11.60 4.77
CA SER A 46 14.31 12.94 5.33
C SER A 46 13.15 12.90 6.34
N PRO A 47 13.45 12.96 7.66
CA PRO A 47 12.42 13.02 8.69
C PRO A 47 11.48 14.21 8.52
N GLU A 48 11.99 15.32 7.98
CA GLU A 48 11.23 16.55 7.73
C GLU A 48 10.09 16.33 6.73
N SER A 49 10.25 15.37 5.82
CA SER A 49 9.22 15.01 4.84
C SER A 49 7.99 14.33 5.48
N LEU A 50 8.10 13.85 6.73
CA LEU A 50 7.03 13.14 7.43
C LEU A 50 6.02 14.08 8.14
N HIS A 51 6.39 15.33 8.38
CA HIS A 51 5.66 16.27 9.25
C HIS A 51 4.67 17.21 8.53
N LYS A 52 4.15 16.83 7.35
CA LYS A 52 3.21 17.67 6.60
C LYS A 52 1.76 17.62 7.09
#